data_AF-A0A7D8UNP5-F1
#
_entry.id   AF-A0A7D8UNP5-F1
#
_cell.length_a   1.000
_cell.length_b   1.000
_cell.length_c   1.000
_cell.angle_alpha   90.00
_cell.angle_beta   90.00
_cell.angle_gamma   90.00
#
_symmetry.space_group_name_H-M   'P 1'
#
loop_
_entity.id
_entity.type
_entity.pdbx_description
1 polymer ?
#
loop_
_entity_poly.entity_id
_entity_poly.type
_entity_poly.pdbx_seq_one_letter_code
_entity_poly.pdbx_strand_id
1 'polypeptide(L)' 'MLSISPLYLLYFLPLLVVISLVYGATRHEDLSRILRHAGHTAYWLIAFMGVIFAVLWLVGLLV' A
#
# COMPACT_ATOMS: atom_id res chain seq x y z
N MET A 1 -2.33 23.18 10.11
CA MET A 1 -3.33 23.04 9.03
C MET A 1 -2.81 21.96 8.10
N LEU A 2 -3.61 20.95 7.74
CA LEU A 2 -3.19 19.97 6.72
C LEU A 2 -3.07 20.71 5.38
N SER A 3 -1.89 20.69 4.78
CA SER A 3 -1.60 21.39 3.51
C SER A 3 -2.34 20.80 2.31
N ILE A 4 -2.95 19.63 2.47
CA ILE A 4 -3.64 18.87 1.43
C ILE A 4 -5.02 18.41 1.90
N SER A 5 -5.98 18.35 0.97
CA SER A 5 -7.31 17.81 1.26
C SER A 5 -7.22 16.31 1.58
N PRO A 6 -7.91 15.80 2.62
CA PRO A 6 -7.92 14.36 2.94
C PRO A 6 -8.33 13.46 1.78
N LEU A 7 -9.10 13.98 0.81
CA LEU A 7 -9.47 13.24 -0.41
C LEU A 7 -8.26 12.82 -1.25
N TYR A 8 -7.13 13.53 -1.16
CA TYR A 8 -5.91 13.15 -1.88
C TYR A 8 -5.36 11.80 -1.42
N LEU A 9 -5.64 11.41 -0.16
CA LEU A 9 -5.22 10.09 0.33
C LEU A 9 -5.86 8.98 -0.51
N LEU A 10 -7.08 9.16 -1.03
CA LEU A 10 -7.75 8.15 -1.83
C LEU A 10 -7.00 7.77 -3.12
N TYR A 11 -6.07 8.61 -3.61
CA TYR A 11 -5.21 8.25 -4.73
C TYR A 11 -4.28 7.06 -4.45
N PHE A 12 -4.07 6.70 -3.18
CA PHE A 12 -3.33 5.48 -2.83
C PHE A 12 -4.06 4.21 -3.28
N LEU A 13 -5.39 4.19 -3.29
CA LEU A 13 -6.19 3.00 -3.60
C LEU A 13 -5.95 2.49 -5.04
N PRO A 14 -6.13 3.29 -6.10
CA PRO A 14 -5.88 2.82 -7.46
C PRO A 14 -4.42 2.41 -7.67
N LEU A 15 -3.47 3.12 -7.07
CA LEU A 15 -2.04 2.77 -7.13
C LEU A 15 -1.76 1.42 -6.49
N LEU A 16 -2.29 1.18 -5.29
CA LEU A 16 -2.13 -0.09 -4.57
C LEU A 16 -2.71 -1.26 -5.37
N VAL A 17 -3.90 -1.09 -5.93
CA VAL A 17 -4.57 -2.11 -6.75
C VAL A 17 -3.73 -2.43 -7.99
N VAL A 18 -3.31 -1.42 -8.75
CA VAL A 18 -2.54 -1.61 -9.99
C VAL A 18 -1.21 -2.30 -9.71
N ILE A 19 -0.41 -1.80 -8.76
CA ILE A 19 0.92 -2.35 -8.47
C ILE A 19 0.80 -3.81 -8.00
N SER A 20 -0.17 -4.10 -7.12
CA SER A 20 -0.36 -5.43 -6.57
C SER A 20 -0.79 -6.45 -7.63
N LEU A 21 -1.72 -6.07 -8.51
CA LEU A 21 -2.19 -6.93 -9.60
C LEU A 21 -1.09 -7.16 -10.64
N VAL A 22 -0.37 -6.12 -11.07
CA VAL A 22 0.74 -6.24 -12.03
C VAL A 22 1.84 -7.16 -11.49
N TYR A 23 2.18 -7.01 -10.20
CA TYR A 23 3.15 -7.89 -9.56
C TYR A 23 2.68 -9.36 -9.55
N GLY A 24 1.41 -9.62 -9.23
CA GLY A 24 0.85 -10.98 -9.27
C GLY A 24 0.82 -11.59 -10.68
N ALA A 25 0.41 -10.79 -11.66
CA ALA A 25 0.19 -11.20 -13.05
C ALA A 25 1.49 -11.44 -13.84
N THR A 26 2.59 -10.77 -13.48
CA THR A 26 3.90 -11.01 -14.13
C THR A 26 4.51 -12.36 -13.78
N ARG A 27 4.07 -12.99 -12.68
CA ARG A 27 4.65 -14.24 -12.17
C ARG A 27 3.78 -15.48 -12.38
N HIS A 28 2.48 -15.29 -12.58
CA HIS A 28 1.52 -16.37 -12.66
C HIS A 28 0.50 -16.11 -13.77
N GLU A 29 0.13 -17.17 -14.48
CA GLU A 29 -0.94 -17.13 -15.50
C GLU A 29 -2.30 -17.57 -14.90
N ASP A 30 -2.27 -18.32 -13.81
CA ASP A 30 -3.47 -18.76 -13.09
C ASP A 30 -4.07 -17.62 -12.27
N LEU A 31 -5.33 -17.26 -12.56
CA LEU A 31 -6.02 -16.14 -11.92
C LEU A 31 -6.08 -16.26 -10.39
N SER A 32 -6.29 -17.47 -9.85
CA SER A 32 -6.34 -17.68 -8.41
C SER A 32 -4.99 -17.37 -7.76
N ARG A 33 -3.89 -17.80 -8.39
CA ARG A 33 -2.52 -17.50 -7.92
C ARG A 33 -2.18 -16.03 -8.04
N ILE A 34 -2.62 -15.36 -9.11
CA ILE A 34 -2.47 -13.90 -9.30
C ILE A 34 -3.12 -13.16 -8.14
N LEU A 35 -4.41 -13.42 -7.87
CA LEU A 35 -5.16 -12.71 -6.84
C LEU A 35 -4.59 -12.95 -5.44
N ARG A 36 -4.16 -14.19 -5.13
CA ARG A 36 -3.53 -14.51 -3.85
C ARG A 36 -2.21 -13.76 -3.64
N HIS A 37 -1.35 -13.72 -4.66
CA HIS A 37 -0.09 -12.98 -4.59
C HIS A 37 -0.32 -11.47 -4.57
N ALA A 38 -1.25 -10.96 -5.37
CA ALA A 38 -1.63 -9.55 -5.35
C ALA A 38 -2.12 -9.12 -3.95
N GLY A 39 -2.98 -9.92 -3.32
CA GLY A 39 -3.43 -9.64 -1.94
C GLY A 39 -2.28 -9.63 -0.93
N HIS A 40 -1.35 -10.59 -1.03
CA HIS A 40 -0.16 -10.61 -0.18
C HIS A 40 0.75 -9.39 -0.42
N THR A 41 0.95 -8.99 -1.68
CA THR A 41 1.71 -7.79 -2.05
C THR A 41 1.06 -6.53 -1.49
N ALA A 42 -0.26 -6.38 -1.63
CA ALA A 42 -1.00 -5.25 -1.09
C ALA A 42 -0.88 -5.15 0.44
N TYR A 43 -1.01 -6.28 1.14
CA TYR A 43 -0.83 -6.36 2.59
C TYR A 43 0.55 -5.87 3.02
N TRP A 44 1.63 -6.37 2.39
CA TRP A 44 2.98 -5.95 2.74
C TRP A 44 3.27 -4.48 2.42
N LEU A 45 2.74 -3.96 1.31
CA LEU A 45 2.86 -2.55 0.95
C LEU A 45 2.23 -1.65 2.02
N ILE A 46 0.99 -1.94 2.42
CA ILE A 46 0.29 -1.19 3.47
C ILE A 46 1.01 -1.34 4.81
N ALA A 47 1.39 -2.57 5.19
CA ALA A 47 2.06 -2.82 6.46
C ALA A 47 3.39 -2.06 6.54
N PHE A 48 4.21 -2.11 5.50
CA PHE A 48 5.50 -1.41 5.46
C PHE A 48 5.33 0.11 5.54
N MET A 49 4.42 0.69 4.74
CA MET A 49 4.11 2.12 4.81
C MET A 49 3.53 2.53 6.18
N GLY A 50 2.68 1.68 6.77
CA GLY A 50 2.12 1.89 8.10
C GLY A 50 3.17 1.86 9.20
N VAL A 51 4.17 0.98 9.10
CA VAL A 51 5.31 0.96 10.04
C VAL A 51 6.13 2.24 9.93
N ILE A 52 6.45 2.70 8.72
CA ILE A 52 7.15 3.98 8.52
C ILE A 52 6.35 5.13 9.13
N PHE A 53 5.05 5.19 8.85
CA PHE A 53 4.16 6.19 9.43
C PHE A 53 4.18 6.15 10.97
N ALA A 54 4.07 4.96 11.58
CA ALA A 54 4.09 4.80 13.02
C ALA A 54 5.42 5.27 13.64
N VAL A 55 6.55 4.95 13.00
CA VAL A 55 7.88 5.42 13.44
C VAL A 55 7.97 6.95 13.35
N LEU A 56 7.56 7.55 12.23
CA LEU A 56 7.58 9.01 12.06
C LEU A 56 6.65 9.71 13.06
N TRP A 57 5.47 9.13 13.32
CA TRP A 57 4.55 9.62 14.32
C TRP A 57 5.18 9.61 15.72
N LEU A 58 5.81 8.50 16.10
CA LEU A 58 6.49 8.37 17.39
C LEU A 58 7.64 9.38 17.52
N VAL A 59 8.47 9.54 16.49
CA VAL A 59 9.54 10.54 16.49
C VAL A 59 8.97 11.95 16.65
N GLY A 60 7.87 12.28 15.94
CA GLY A 60 7.20 13.57 16.06
C GLY A 60 6.52 13.83 17.42
N LEU A 61 6.30 12.79 18.24
CA LEU A 61 5.86 12.96 19.64
C LEU A 61 7.02 13.21 20.61
N LEU A 62 8.23 12.78 20.24
CA LEU A 62 9.43 12.87 21.10
C LEU A 62 10.19 14.19 20.92
N VAL A 63 9.95 14.90 19.80
CA VAL A 63 10.58 16.17 19.43
C VAL A 63 9.55 17.28 19.54
#